data_AF-A0A2N3PSY1-F1
#
_entry.id   AF-A0A2N3PSY1-F1
#
_cell.length_a   1.000
_cell.length_b   1.000
_cell.length_c   1.000
_cell.angle_alpha   90.00
_cell.angle_beta   90.00
_cell.angle_gamma   90.00
#
_symmetry.space_group_name_H-M   'P 1'
#
loop_
_entity.id
_entity.type
_entity.pdbx_description
1 polymer ?
#
loop_
_entity_poly.entity_id
_entity_poly.type
_entity_poly.pdbx_seq_one_letter_code
_entity_poly.pdbx_strand_id
1 'polypeptide(L)'
;MAQGVEGAVERSAVMASVLIGRFGLQGDDRDEDSLDSANLMQVLDRRRGPANTLGLIWLHLGRRQGWEVEPLAFPSHFLLRLSGAGGQRVIIDPFWGGRQCDAANLRDLLKNSAGLGAELEPAHYAPQSNRDVLIRLQTAIKMRYLRHAELGPALKVVEAMLLFAPDQLPLWREAGLMHLRQGNLRSAIAALEQFVGRAPNSAARHRASVLLQDLKARLS
;
A
#
# COMPACT_ATOMS: atom_id res chain seq x y z
N MET A 1 -14.05 -5.96 -26.61
CA MET A 1 -12.75 -6.63 -26.81
C MET A 1 -11.84 -5.63 -27.53
N ALA A 2 -10.82 -5.09 -26.85
CA ALA A 2 -9.83 -4.22 -27.50
C ALA A 2 -8.79 -5.11 -28.20
N GLN A 3 -9.15 -5.68 -29.35
CA GLN A 3 -8.20 -6.34 -30.24
C GLN A 3 -7.43 -5.23 -30.96
N GLY A 4 -6.12 -5.12 -30.70
CA GLY A 4 -5.23 -4.20 -31.43
C GLY A 4 -4.05 -3.64 -30.63
N VAL A 5 -4.16 -3.56 -29.29
CA VAL A 5 -3.15 -2.87 -28.46
C VAL A 5 -2.16 -3.88 -27.85
N GLU A 6 -1.03 -4.05 -28.52
CA GLU A 6 -0.03 -5.05 -28.14
C GLU A 6 1.14 -4.47 -27.33
N GLY A 7 1.56 -3.23 -27.63
CA GLY A 7 2.72 -2.59 -26.99
C GLY A 7 2.41 -2.06 -25.58
N ALA A 8 3.37 -2.16 -24.66
CA ALA A 8 3.17 -1.71 -23.28
C ALA A 8 2.93 -0.19 -23.18
N VAL A 9 3.66 0.58 -24.01
CA VAL A 9 3.51 2.03 -24.16
C VAL A 9 2.12 2.40 -24.69
N GLU A 10 1.64 1.67 -25.69
CA GLU A 10 0.34 1.89 -26.30
C GLU A 10 -0.80 1.56 -25.31
N ARG A 11 -0.68 0.45 -24.57
CA ARG A 11 -1.61 0.09 -23.47
C ARG A 11 -1.70 1.20 -22.45
N SER A 12 -0.56 1.73 -21.99
CA SER A 12 -0.52 2.87 -21.09
C SER A 12 -1.25 4.09 -21.66
N ALA A 13 -1.02 4.43 -22.92
CA ALA A 13 -1.64 5.58 -23.58
C ALA A 13 -3.16 5.43 -23.70
N VAL A 14 -3.66 4.23 -24.05
CA VAL A 14 -5.09 3.94 -24.11
C VAL A 14 -5.74 4.00 -22.73
N MET A 15 -5.06 3.51 -21.68
CA MET A 15 -5.59 3.66 -20.31
C MET A 15 -5.69 5.12 -19.90
N ALA A 16 -4.66 5.92 -20.20
CA ALA A 16 -4.66 7.35 -19.93
C ALA A 16 -5.78 8.09 -20.69
N SER A 17 -5.97 7.80 -21.99
CA SER A 17 -7.01 8.45 -22.79
C SER A 17 -8.43 8.17 -22.25
N VAL A 18 -8.66 6.99 -21.69
CA VAL A 18 -9.92 6.63 -21.05
C VAL A 18 -10.04 7.26 -19.66
N LEU A 19 -9.12 6.96 -18.75
CA LEU A 19 -9.23 7.35 -17.34
C LEU A 19 -9.09 8.87 -17.15
N ILE A 20 -8.11 9.48 -17.79
CA ILE A 20 -7.85 10.92 -17.72
C ILE A 20 -8.70 11.63 -18.77
N GLY A 21 -8.56 11.25 -20.04
CA GLY A 21 -9.18 12.00 -21.15
C GLY A 21 -10.71 11.96 -21.12
N ARG A 22 -11.30 10.78 -20.96
CA ARG A 22 -12.77 10.60 -20.97
C ARG A 22 -13.40 10.78 -19.59
N PHE A 23 -12.80 10.19 -18.55
CA PHE A 23 -13.38 10.19 -17.21
C PHE A 23 -12.84 11.29 -16.29
N GLY A 24 -11.76 11.99 -16.66
CA GLY A 24 -11.21 13.10 -15.88
C GLY A 24 -10.60 12.69 -14.54
N LEU A 25 -10.25 11.40 -14.35
CA LEU A 25 -9.67 10.91 -13.10
C LEU A 25 -8.27 11.45 -12.90
N GLN A 26 -8.00 12.15 -11.80
CA GLN A 26 -6.68 12.75 -11.52
C GLN A 26 -6.22 12.57 -10.07
N GLY A 27 -4.91 12.62 -9.82
CA GLY A 27 -4.36 12.74 -8.47
C GLY A 27 -4.86 14.02 -7.78
N ASP A 28 -5.12 13.93 -6.47
CA ASP A 28 -5.35 15.11 -5.64
C ASP A 28 -4.72 14.92 -4.25
N ASP A 29 -3.73 15.76 -3.95
CA ASP A 29 -3.04 15.78 -2.65
C ASP A 29 -3.86 16.50 -1.58
N ARG A 30 -4.81 17.37 -1.97
CA ARG A 30 -5.55 18.24 -1.04
C ARG A 30 -6.50 17.48 -0.11
N ASP A 31 -6.82 16.23 -0.47
CA ASP A 31 -7.71 15.35 0.26
C ASP A 31 -6.98 14.13 0.86
N GLU A 32 -5.64 14.01 0.82
CA GLU A 32 -4.95 12.79 1.28
C GLU A 32 -5.27 12.39 2.74
N ASP A 33 -5.61 13.38 3.58
CA ASP A 33 -5.94 13.21 4.99
C ASP A 33 -7.41 12.97 5.27
N SER A 34 -8.29 13.10 4.27
CA SER A 34 -9.70 12.79 4.44
C SER A 34 -9.93 11.28 4.46
N LEU A 35 -10.78 10.83 5.39
CA LEU A 35 -11.19 9.42 5.47
C LEU A 35 -11.98 8.98 4.22
N ASP A 36 -12.67 9.93 3.59
CA ASP A 36 -13.40 9.77 2.33
C ASP A 36 -12.49 9.35 1.16
N SER A 37 -11.22 9.68 1.22
CA SER A 37 -10.25 9.47 0.13
C SER A 37 -9.94 7.99 -0.13
N ALA A 38 -10.29 7.10 0.80
CA ALA A 38 -10.24 5.65 0.61
C ALA A 38 -11.51 5.07 -0.02
N ASN A 39 -12.60 5.84 -0.09
CA ASN A 39 -13.86 5.38 -0.63
C ASN A 39 -13.83 5.46 -2.16
N LEU A 40 -13.81 4.30 -2.81
CA LEU A 40 -13.79 4.20 -4.26
C LEU A 40 -14.94 4.95 -4.93
N MET A 41 -16.15 4.92 -4.34
CA MET A 41 -17.32 5.62 -4.90
C MET A 41 -17.09 7.13 -4.92
N GLN A 42 -16.61 7.70 -3.81
CA GLN A 42 -16.33 9.13 -3.75
C GLN A 42 -15.20 9.55 -4.69
N VAL A 43 -14.16 8.72 -4.86
CA VAL A 43 -13.08 8.98 -5.82
C VAL A 43 -13.61 9.00 -7.26
N LEU A 44 -14.52 8.08 -7.61
CA LEU A 44 -15.15 8.05 -8.93
C LEU A 44 -16.08 9.25 -9.15
N ASP A 45 -16.88 9.62 -8.15
CA ASP A 45 -17.80 10.76 -8.22
C ASP A 45 -17.05 12.09 -8.35
N ARG A 46 -16.02 12.32 -7.51
CA ARG A 46 -15.18 13.53 -7.54
C ARG A 46 -14.18 13.53 -8.70
N ARG A 47 -13.99 12.37 -9.34
CA ARG A 47 -12.99 12.10 -10.38
C ARG A 47 -11.57 12.44 -9.93
N ARG A 48 -11.29 12.26 -8.65
CA ARG A 48 -9.97 12.54 -8.08
C ARG A 48 -9.75 11.77 -6.79
N GLY A 49 -8.50 11.44 -6.48
CA GLY A 49 -8.20 10.70 -5.27
C GLY A 49 -6.73 10.42 -5.04
N PRO A 50 -6.42 9.68 -3.96
CA PRO A 50 -5.06 9.36 -3.56
C PRO A 50 -4.47 8.24 -4.42
N ALA A 51 -3.13 8.14 -4.41
CA ALA A 51 -2.37 7.22 -5.25
C ALA A 51 -2.85 5.76 -5.18
N ASN A 52 -3.12 5.22 -3.98
CA ASN A 52 -3.52 3.82 -3.84
C ASN A 52 -4.90 3.53 -4.47
N THR A 53 -5.86 4.44 -4.33
CA THR A 53 -7.23 4.23 -4.86
C THR A 53 -7.22 4.39 -6.39
N LEU A 54 -6.52 5.40 -6.91
CA LEU A 54 -6.32 5.56 -8.35
C LEU A 54 -5.58 4.36 -8.93
N GLY A 55 -4.49 3.93 -8.28
CA GLY A 55 -3.73 2.75 -8.66
C GLY A 55 -4.59 1.49 -8.78
N LEU A 56 -5.55 1.29 -7.87
CA LEU A 56 -6.51 0.19 -7.95
C LEU A 56 -7.42 0.29 -9.18
N ILE A 57 -7.92 1.49 -9.52
CA ILE A 57 -8.76 1.71 -10.71
C ILE A 57 -7.97 1.38 -11.98
N TRP A 58 -6.73 1.88 -12.09
CA TRP A 58 -5.85 1.61 -13.22
C TRP A 58 -5.53 0.11 -13.32
N LEU A 59 -5.16 -0.52 -12.20
CA LEU A 59 -4.90 -1.96 -12.13
C LEU A 59 -6.10 -2.78 -12.59
N HIS A 60 -7.30 -2.43 -12.11
CA HIS A 60 -8.53 -3.12 -12.48
C HIS A 60 -8.84 -2.96 -13.96
N LEU A 61 -8.73 -1.75 -14.52
CA LEU A 61 -8.98 -1.49 -15.94
C LEU A 61 -8.08 -2.35 -16.83
N GLY A 62 -6.77 -2.34 -16.57
CA GLY A 62 -5.81 -3.09 -17.38
C GLY A 62 -6.06 -4.60 -17.31
N ARG A 63 -6.25 -5.14 -16.10
CA ARG A 63 -6.53 -6.57 -15.90
C ARG A 63 -7.87 -6.99 -16.52
N ARG A 64 -8.89 -6.13 -16.49
CA ARG A 64 -10.20 -6.40 -17.11
C ARG A 64 -10.11 -6.50 -18.64
N GLN A 65 -9.10 -5.86 -19.25
CA GLN A 65 -8.79 -6.01 -20.67
C GLN A 65 -7.91 -7.24 -20.98
N GLY A 66 -7.59 -8.06 -19.97
CA GLY A 66 -6.70 -9.21 -20.12
C GLY A 66 -5.22 -8.83 -20.23
N TRP A 67 -4.85 -7.58 -19.92
CA TRP A 67 -3.46 -7.16 -19.92
C TRP A 67 -2.76 -7.53 -18.62
N GLU A 68 -1.49 -7.90 -18.74
CA GLU A 68 -0.62 -8.13 -17.60
C GLU A 68 -0.21 -6.79 -17.00
N VAL A 69 -0.84 -6.47 -15.87
CA VAL A 69 -0.59 -5.27 -15.08
C VAL A 69 -0.31 -5.68 -13.64
N GLU A 70 0.87 -5.28 -13.17
CA GLU A 70 1.42 -5.67 -11.88
C GLU A 70 1.69 -4.43 -11.03
N PRO A 71 1.15 -4.32 -9.81
CA PRO A 71 1.58 -3.31 -8.86
C PRO A 71 2.99 -3.62 -8.39
N LEU A 72 3.83 -2.60 -8.21
CA LEU A 72 5.22 -2.76 -7.79
C LEU A 72 5.39 -2.46 -6.29
N ALA A 73 6.31 -3.16 -5.63
CA ALA A 73 6.69 -2.95 -4.24
C ALA A 73 7.55 -1.68 -4.05
N PHE A 74 7.14 -0.59 -4.70
CA PHE A 74 7.84 0.68 -4.69
C PHE A 74 7.45 1.50 -3.43
N PRO A 75 8.42 2.07 -2.70
CA PRO A 75 8.14 2.90 -1.53
C PRO A 75 7.34 4.15 -1.89
N SER A 76 6.35 4.49 -1.07
CA SER A 76 5.57 5.74 -1.11
C SER A 76 4.68 5.96 -2.35
N HIS A 77 5.02 5.41 -3.52
CA HIS A 77 4.25 5.52 -4.76
C HIS A 77 3.56 4.20 -5.11
N PHE A 78 2.34 4.28 -5.65
CA PHE A 78 1.63 3.11 -6.19
C PHE A 78 1.96 3.00 -7.67
N LEU A 79 3.05 2.32 -8.02
CA LEU A 79 3.48 2.18 -9.40
C LEU A 79 2.94 0.90 -10.01
N LEU A 80 2.63 0.96 -11.31
CA LEU A 80 2.18 -0.20 -12.09
C LEU A 80 3.18 -0.51 -13.19
N ARG A 81 3.55 -1.79 -13.32
CA ARG A 81 4.23 -2.32 -14.49
C ARG A 81 3.20 -2.89 -15.46
N LEU A 82 3.24 -2.44 -16.70
CA LEU A 82 2.47 -3.01 -17.80
C LEU A 82 3.44 -3.80 -18.69
N SER A 83 3.09 -5.05 -18.99
CA SER A 83 3.80 -5.86 -19.97
C SER A 83 3.09 -5.76 -21.34
N GLY A 84 3.85 -5.84 -22.42
CA GLY A 84 3.38 -5.82 -23.82
C GLY A 84 4.06 -6.91 -24.65
N ALA A 85 3.74 -6.96 -25.94
CA ALA A 85 4.34 -7.89 -26.88
C ALA A 85 5.87 -7.71 -26.98
N GLY A 86 6.58 -8.78 -27.36
CA GLY A 86 8.04 -8.77 -27.51
C GLY A 86 8.82 -8.50 -26.21
N GLY A 87 8.20 -8.73 -25.04
CA GLY A 87 8.84 -8.49 -23.74
C GLY A 87 8.92 -7.02 -23.32
N GLN A 88 8.23 -6.12 -24.03
CA GLN A 88 8.16 -4.72 -23.63
C GLN A 88 7.54 -4.56 -22.25
N ARG A 89 8.11 -3.66 -21.45
CA ARG A 89 7.62 -3.30 -20.12
C ARG A 89 7.69 -1.80 -19.95
N VAL A 90 6.65 -1.21 -19.39
CA VAL A 90 6.62 0.19 -18.97
C VAL A 90 6.15 0.27 -17.53
N ILE A 91 6.76 1.17 -16.75
CA ILE A 91 6.30 1.50 -15.40
C ILE A 91 5.57 2.83 -15.49
N ILE A 92 4.41 2.92 -14.87
CA ILE A 92 3.60 4.14 -14.85
C ILE A 92 3.24 4.53 -13.42
N ASP A 93 3.04 5.83 -13.22
CA ASP A 93 2.45 6.39 -12.01
C ASP A 93 0.99 6.83 -12.28
N PRO A 94 -0.02 6.05 -11.81
CA PRO A 94 -1.44 6.40 -11.88
C PRO A 94 -1.80 7.74 -11.25
N PHE A 95 -1.07 8.16 -10.20
CA PHE A 95 -1.33 9.43 -9.53
C PHE A 95 -1.06 10.61 -10.47
N TRP A 96 0.02 10.52 -11.25
CA TRP A 96 0.39 11.48 -12.28
C TRP A 96 -0.20 11.14 -13.65
N GLY A 97 -1.41 10.57 -13.67
CA GLY A 97 -2.15 10.31 -14.90
C GLY A 97 -1.56 9.25 -15.82
N GLY A 98 -0.82 8.30 -15.25
CA GLY A 98 -0.15 7.26 -16.01
C GLY A 98 1.16 7.73 -16.64
N ARG A 99 1.78 8.79 -16.08
CA ARG A 99 3.13 9.21 -16.49
C ARG A 99 4.06 8.01 -16.46
N GLN A 100 4.75 7.76 -17.58
CA GLN A 100 5.75 6.71 -17.65
C GLN A 100 6.96 7.11 -16.80
N CYS A 101 7.49 6.15 -16.04
CA CYS A 101 8.61 6.34 -15.15
C CYS A 101 9.82 5.57 -15.67
N ASP A 102 10.83 6.30 -16.12
CA ASP A 102 12.15 5.73 -16.40
C ASP A 102 12.98 5.57 -15.11
N ALA A 103 14.18 5.02 -15.23
CA ALA A 103 15.07 4.82 -14.09
C ALA A 103 15.45 6.14 -13.38
N ALA A 104 15.52 7.27 -14.09
CA ALA A 104 15.79 8.56 -13.47
C ALA A 104 14.61 9.03 -12.62
N ASN A 105 13.40 8.96 -13.18
CA ASN A 105 12.17 9.28 -12.45
C ASN A 105 12.03 8.40 -11.19
N LEU A 106 12.28 7.10 -11.30
CA LEU A 106 12.22 6.20 -10.14
C LEU A 106 13.24 6.57 -9.06
N ARG A 107 14.47 6.95 -9.44
CA ARG A 107 15.46 7.44 -8.45
C ARG A 107 14.98 8.69 -7.75
N ASP A 108 14.40 9.64 -8.48
CA ASP A 108 13.91 10.89 -7.91
C ASP A 108 12.74 10.63 -6.94
N LEU A 109 11.77 9.78 -7.31
CA LEU A 109 10.67 9.38 -6.44
C LEU A 109 11.16 8.69 -5.16
N LEU A 110 12.15 7.80 -5.29
CA LEU A 110 12.74 7.12 -4.15
C LEU A 110 13.47 8.11 -3.23
N LYS A 111 14.29 8.99 -3.78
CA LYS A 111 15.06 9.97 -2.99
C LYS A 111 14.18 10.97 -2.27
N ASN A 112 13.08 11.38 -2.90
CA ASN A 112 12.10 12.27 -2.27
C ASN A 112 11.41 11.66 -1.05
N SER A 113 11.31 10.33 -0.97
CA SER A 113 10.59 9.66 0.10
C SER A 113 11.46 8.90 1.11
N ALA A 114 12.60 8.37 0.67
CA ALA A 114 13.54 7.60 1.49
C ALA A 114 14.86 8.33 1.77
N GLY A 115 15.05 9.54 1.21
CA GLY A 115 16.23 10.39 1.40
C GLY A 115 17.25 10.31 0.28
N LEU A 116 18.13 11.32 0.19
CA LEU A 116 19.07 11.51 -0.93
C LEU A 116 20.05 10.34 -1.18
N GLY A 117 20.35 9.56 -0.13
CA GLY A 117 21.22 8.39 -0.20
C GLY A 117 20.52 7.08 -0.55
N ALA A 118 19.19 7.10 -0.77
CA ALA A 118 18.45 5.91 -1.14
C ALA A 118 18.72 5.52 -2.60
N GLU A 119 18.94 4.23 -2.83
CA GLU A 119 19.26 3.66 -4.14
C GLU A 119 18.22 2.61 -4.56
N LEU A 120 18.06 2.45 -5.87
CA LEU A 120 17.08 1.50 -6.41
C LEU A 120 17.54 0.06 -6.24
N GLU A 121 16.80 -0.70 -5.44
CA GLU A 121 17.01 -2.12 -5.23
C GLU A 121 16.07 -2.99 -6.09
N PRO A 122 16.46 -4.24 -6.41
CA PRO A 122 15.59 -5.19 -7.11
C PRO A 122 14.22 -5.36 -6.45
N ALA A 123 14.15 -5.27 -5.11
CA ALA A 123 12.92 -5.37 -4.34
C ALA A 123 11.88 -4.29 -4.74
N HIS A 124 12.32 -3.09 -5.15
CA HIS A 124 11.41 -2.03 -5.58
C HIS A 124 10.67 -2.33 -6.89
N TYR A 125 11.15 -3.32 -7.66
CA TYR A 125 10.55 -3.78 -8.92
C TYR A 125 9.78 -5.09 -8.76
N ALA A 126 9.73 -5.65 -7.55
CA ALA A 126 9.02 -6.89 -7.29
C ALA A 126 7.52 -6.67 -7.44
N PRO A 127 6.79 -7.59 -8.11
CA PRO A 127 5.35 -7.51 -8.21
C PRO A 127 4.70 -7.73 -6.83
N GLN A 128 3.65 -6.98 -6.55
CA GLN A 128 2.83 -7.13 -5.34
C GLN A 128 1.63 -8.03 -5.63
N SER A 129 1.33 -8.92 -4.67
CA SER A 129 0.13 -9.75 -4.73
C SER A 129 -1.13 -8.91 -4.45
N ASN A 130 -2.32 -9.46 -4.76
CA ASN A 130 -3.58 -8.81 -4.38
C ASN A 130 -3.69 -8.60 -2.86
N ARG A 131 -3.10 -9.50 -2.06
CA ARG A 131 -3.06 -9.38 -0.61
C ARG A 131 -2.20 -8.19 -0.19
N ASP A 132 -1.04 -7.99 -0.83
CA ASP A 132 -0.16 -6.85 -0.55
C ASP A 132 -0.81 -5.51 -0.93
N VAL A 133 -1.52 -5.47 -2.06
CA VAL A 133 -2.33 -4.30 -2.46
C VAL A 133 -3.39 -4.00 -1.42
N LEU A 134 -4.09 -5.01 -0.91
CA LEU A 134 -5.11 -4.82 0.11
C LEU A 134 -4.49 -4.32 1.43
N ILE A 135 -3.35 -4.88 1.86
CA ILE A 135 -2.60 -4.37 3.03
C ILE A 135 -2.21 -2.91 2.82
N ARG A 136 -1.74 -2.55 1.62
CA ARG A 136 -1.35 -1.17 1.30
C ARG A 136 -2.53 -0.20 1.40
N LEU A 137 -3.69 -0.59 0.88
CA LEU A 137 -4.94 0.20 0.98
C LEU A 137 -5.37 0.36 2.45
N GLN A 138 -5.38 -0.72 3.22
CA GLN A 138 -5.74 -0.69 4.65
C GLN A 138 -4.72 0.11 5.47
N THR A 139 -3.43 0.02 5.15
CA THR A 139 -2.38 0.81 5.79
C THR A 139 -2.59 2.29 5.57
N ALA A 140 -3.00 2.72 4.37
CA ALA A 140 -3.32 4.12 4.12
C ALA A 140 -4.50 4.61 4.97
N ILE A 141 -5.55 3.79 5.14
CA ILE A 141 -6.70 4.11 6.01
C ILE A 141 -6.26 4.20 7.48
N LYS A 142 -5.51 3.21 7.97
CA LYS A 142 -4.94 3.20 9.32
C LYS A 142 -4.13 4.46 9.59
N MET A 143 -3.24 4.83 8.67
CA MET A 143 -2.39 6.01 8.84
C MET A 143 -3.20 7.31 8.91
N ARG A 144 -4.33 7.41 8.21
CA ARG A 144 -5.25 8.55 8.34
C ARG A 144 -5.87 8.61 9.74
N TYR A 145 -6.41 7.51 10.23
CA TYR A 145 -6.94 7.46 11.60
C TYR A 145 -5.89 7.88 12.63
N LEU A 146 -4.64 7.42 12.48
CA LEU A 146 -3.56 7.82 13.38
C LEU A 146 -3.21 9.30 13.30
N ARG A 147 -3.28 9.93 12.11
CA ARG A 147 -3.08 11.38 11.96
C ARG A 147 -4.18 12.20 12.66
N HIS A 148 -5.41 11.69 12.70
CA HIS A 148 -6.52 12.26 13.46
C HIS A 148 -6.55 11.82 14.94
N ALA A 149 -5.47 11.20 15.43
CA ALA A 149 -5.36 10.65 16.79
C ALA A 149 -6.44 9.61 17.16
N GLU A 150 -7.10 9.00 16.16
CA GLU A 150 -8.14 8.00 16.34
C GLU A 150 -7.55 6.59 16.46
N LEU A 151 -6.96 6.29 17.61
CA LEU A 151 -6.29 5.00 17.86
C LEU A 151 -7.26 3.80 17.76
N GLY A 152 -8.50 3.95 18.21
CA GLY A 152 -9.49 2.86 18.18
C GLY A 152 -9.84 2.39 16.78
N PRO A 153 -10.30 3.28 15.88
CA PRO A 153 -10.48 2.95 14.48
C PRO A 153 -9.21 2.42 13.80
N ALA A 154 -8.03 3.00 14.08
CA ALA A 154 -6.77 2.50 13.54
C ALA A 154 -6.48 1.04 13.95
N LEU A 155 -6.71 0.70 15.22
CA LEU A 155 -6.56 -0.67 15.72
C LEU A 155 -7.51 -1.63 15.01
N LYS A 156 -8.79 -1.27 14.83
CA LYS A 156 -9.76 -2.10 14.09
C LYS A 156 -9.29 -2.41 12.67
N VAL A 157 -8.62 -1.47 12.00
CA VAL A 157 -8.03 -1.70 10.67
C VAL A 157 -6.88 -2.70 10.74
N VAL A 158 -6.03 -2.64 11.78
CA VAL A 158 -4.95 -3.63 11.99
C VAL A 158 -5.51 -5.02 12.28
N GLU A 159 -6.52 -5.11 13.15
CA GLU A 159 -7.22 -6.37 13.46
C GLU A 159 -7.87 -6.96 12.20
N ALA A 160 -8.51 -6.13 11.37
CA ALA A 160 -9.06 -6.57 10.09
C ALA A 160 -7.98 -7.08 9.12
N MET A 161 -6.80 -6.43 9.08
CA MET A 161 -5.66 -6.93 8.29
C MET A 161 -5.17 -8.30 8.78
N LEU A 162 -5.16 -8.53 10.09
CA LEU A 162 -4.76 -9.83 10.67
C LEU A 162 -5.70 -10.98 10.29
N LEU A 163 -6.97 -10.71 9.96
CA LEU A 163 -7.91 -11.75 9.51
C LEU A 163 -7.52 -12.38 8.17
N PHE A 164 -6.89 -11.61 7.26
CA PHE A 164 -6.54 -12.09 5.92
C PHE A 164 -5.03 -12.14 5.65
N ALA A 165 -4.21 -11.57 6.54
CA ALA A 165 -2.75 -11.56 6.46
C ALA A 165 -2.09 -11.91 7.82
N PRO A 166 -2.43 -13.04 8.46
CA PRO A 166 -1.92 -13.41 9.79
C PRO A 166 -0.41 -13.68 9.81
N ASP A 167 0.22 -13.85 8.65
CA ASP A 167 1.67 -14.09 8.52
C ASP A 167 2.49 -12.79 8.46
N GLN A 168 1.83 -11.64 8.37
CA GLN A 168 2.47 -10.34 8.42
C GLN A 168 2.82 -9.97 9.87
N LEU A 169 3.93 -10.51 10.36
CA LEU A 169 4.40 -10.34 11.73
C LEU A 169 4.44 -8.88 12.23
N PRO A 170 4.82 -7.87 11.41
CA PRO A 170 4.75 -6.48 11.83
C PRO A 170 3.37 -6.04 12.32
N LEU A 171 2.28 -6.60 11.77
CA LEU A 171 0.90 -6.31 12.20
C LEU A 171 0.61 -6.79 13.62
N TRP A 172 1.12 -7.96 14.01
CA TRP A 172 0.96 -8.48 15.38
C TRP A 172 1.66 -7.58 16.40
N ARG A 173 2.89 -7.13 16.08
CA ARG A 173 3.61 -6.17 16.92
C ARG A 173 2.83 -4.86 17.04
N GLU A 174 2.32 -4.35 15.92
CA GLU A 174 1.55 -3.12 15.87
C GLU A 174 0.26 -3.22 16.70
N ALA A 175 -0.53 -4.28 16.52
CA ALA A 175 -1.74 -4.55 17.30
C ALA A 175 -1.43 -4.61 18.80
N GLY A 176 -0.36 -5.30 19.20
CA GLY A 176 0.07 -5.39 20.60
C GLY A 176 0.37 -4.03 21.22
N LEU A 177 1.10 -3.17 20.50
CA LEU A 177 1.41 -1.81 20.95
C LEU A 177 0.17 -0.92 21.01
N MET A 178 -0.76 -1.06 20.05
CA MET A 178 -2.01 -0.30 20.02
C MET A 178 -2.96 -0.70 21.15
N HIS A 179 -3.15 -2.00 21.40
CA HIS A 179 -3.91 -2.50 22.55
C HIS A 179 -3.33 -2.00 23.86
N LEU A 180 -2.00 -2.03 24.02
CA LEU A 180 -1.33 -1.53 25.23
C LEU A 180 -1.65 -0.06 25.47
N ARG A 181 -1.58 0.78 24.44
CA ARG A 181 -1.93 2.21 24.53
C ARG A 181 -3.39 2.46 24.91
N GLN A 182 -4.28 1.53 24.60
CA GLN A 182 -5.69 1.59 25.03
C GLN A 182 -5.95 0.97 26.41
N GLY A 183 -4.93 0.43 27.08
CA GLY A 183 -5.10 -0.28 28.36
C GLY A 183 -5.61 -1.72 28.22
N ASN A 184 -5.74 -2.23 26.99
CA ASN A 184 -6.21 -3.59 26.69
C ASN A 184 -5.10 -4.62 26.92
N LEU A 185 -4.67 -4.81 28.17
CA LEU A 185 -3.48 -5.60 28.53
C LEU A 185 -3.50 -7.04 28.02
N ARG A 186 -4.64 -7.74 28.16
CA ARG A 186 -4.77 -9.14 27.71
C ARG A 186 -4.57 -9.28 26.20
N SER A 187 -5.22 -8.41 25.42
CA SER A 187 -5.07 -8.40 23.95
C SER A 187 -3.67 -7.96 23.52
N ALA A 188 -3.06 -7.02 24.25
CA ALA A 188 -1.68 -6.60 24.01
C ALA A 188 -0.69 -7.77 24.16
N ILE A 189 -0.82 -8.53 25.26
CA ILE A 189 -0.01 -9.73 25.52
C ILE A 189 -0.22 -10.76 24.42
N ALA A 190 -1.48 -11.10 24.10
CA ALA A 190 -1.79 -12.11 23.08
C ALA A 190 -1.17 -11.75 21.71
N ALA A 191 -1.26 -10.49 21.28
CA ALA A 191 -0.69 -10.05 20.02
C ALA A 191 0.86 -10.03 20.04
N LEU A 192 1.47 -9.59 21.15
CA LEU A 192 2.93 -9.61 21.30
C LEU A 192 3.49 -11.03 21.37
N GLU A 193 2.76 -11.99 21.94
CA GLU A 193 3.12 -13.42 21.92
C GLU A 193 3.18 -13.96 20.49
N GLN A 194 2.19 -13.64 19.66
CA GLN A 194 2.20 -14.02 18.24
C GLN A 194 3.43 -13.46 17.52
N PHE A 195 3.78 -12.20 17.79
CA PHE A 195 4.97 -11.59 17.20
C PHE A 195 6.26 -12.25 17.70
N VAL A 196 6.45 -12.35 19.01
CA VAL A 196 7.69 -12.89 19.62
C VAL A 196 7.91 -14.35 19.29
N GLY A 197 6.85 -15.15 19.22
CA GLY A 197 6.92 -16.58 18.92
C GLY A 197 7.35 -16.89 17.48
N ARG A 198 7.11 -15.95 16.54
CA ARG A 198 7.27 -16.19 15.09
C ARG A 198 8.34 -15.32 14.44
N ALA A 199 8.67 -14.18 15.03
CA ALA A 199 9.65 -13.25 14.45
C ALA A 199 11.07 -13.85 14.43
N PRO A 200 11.88 -13.54 13.41
CA PRO A 200 13.30 -13.89 13.42
C PRO A 200 14.01 -13.17 14.57
N ASN A 201 15.16 -13.70 14.99
CA ASN A 201 15.98 -13.05 16.00
C ASN A 201 16.40 -11.66 15.48
N SER A 202 15.92 -10.62 16.16
CA SER A 202 16.04 -9.24 15.72
C SER A 202 15.90 -8.31 16.92
N ALA A 203 16.44 -7.09 16.82
CA ALA A 203 16.26 -6.07 17.85
C ALA A 203 14.77 -5.78 18.11
N ALA A 204 13.92 -5.86 17.08
CA ALA A 204 12.48 -5.70 17.23
C ALA A 204 11.85 -6.82 18.06
N ARG A 205 12.23 -8.09 17.82
CA ARG A 205 11.79 -9.23 18.63
C ARG A 205 12.27 -9.08 20.08
N HIS A 206 13.54 -8.75 20.30
CA HIS A 206 14.08 -8.61 21.66
C HIS A 206 13.33 -7.54 22.47
N ARG A 207 13.10 -6.35 21.90
CA ARG A 207 12.30 -5.30 22.54
C ARG A 207 10.88 -5.75 22.86
N ALA A 208 10.24 -6.47 21.94
CA ALA A 208 8.89 -6.99 22.17
C ALA A 208 8.86 -8.05 23.28
N SER A 209 9.90 -8.90 23.40
CA SER A 209 10.02 -9.90 24.46
C SER A 209 10.16 -9.26 25.84
N VAL A 210 10.98 -8.22 26.00
CA VAL A 210 11.14 -7.49 27.27
C VAL A 210 9.81 -6.86 27.69
N LEU A 211 9.15 -6.15 26.76
CA LEU A 211 7.84 -5.57 27.02
C LEU A 211 6.82 -6.64 27.42
N LEU A 212 6.80 -7.78 26.74
CA LEU A 212 5.89 -8.89 27.03
C LEU A 212 6.10 -9.45 28.45
N GLN A 213 7.34 -9.58 28.91
CA GLN A 213 7.65 -10.03 30.28
C GLN A 213 7.13 -9.02 31.31
N ASP A 214 7.39 -7.74 31.10
CA ASP A 214 6.92 -6.67 32.00
C ASP A 214 5.39 -6.64 32.09
N LEU A 215 4.68 -6.82 30.96
CA LEU A 215 3.22 -6.83 30.94
C LEU A 215 2.64 -8.05 31.66
N LYS A 216 3.27 -9.22 31.53
CA LYS A 216 2.83 -10.44 32.23
C LYS A 216 2.99 -10.30 33.74
N ALA A 217 4.08 -9.69 34.21
CA ALA A 217 4.32 -9.45 35.64
C ALA A 217 3.31 -8.47 36.28
N ARG A 218 2.61 -7.64 35.49
CA ARG A 218 1.55 -6.75 35.98
C ARG A 218 0.19 -7.42 36.13
N LEU A 219 0.00 -8.61 35.55
CA LEU A 219 -1.24 -9.39 35.62
C LEU A 219 -1.18 -10.56 36.60
N SER A 220 0.01 -10.87 37.12
CA SER A 220 0.24 -11.80 38.23
C SER A 220 0.05 -11.12 39.56
#